data_AF-A0A960M6P0-F1
#
_entry.id   AF-A0A960M6P0-F1
#
_cell.length_a   1.000
_cell.length_b   1.000
_cell.length_c   1.000
_cell.angle_alpha   90.00
_cell.angle_beta   90.00
_cell.angle_gamma   90.00
#
_symmetry.space_group_name_H-M   'P 1'
#
loop_
_entity.id
_entity.type
_entity.pdbx_description
1 polymer ?
#
loop_
_entity_poly.entity_id
_entity_poly.type
_entity_poly.pdbx_seq_one_letter_code
_entity_poly.pdbx_strand_id
1 'polypeptide(L)'
;MKAVTFCRTLFLVTTFLFSKGYGDITSYQTKKQSETSSIKKEFSLDSKITESQETKCPSGGCFEGAPVEVEYHLLVFISFSMPEASLLSFAKELETYGGAFVIRGLPNNSFAEFFNKLNHLKEIGMDAPILIDPDSFEEHEVMEVPTIILKGEKTFNKIAGNIPISYALETFAEKGEEKHLSKELQGILENISKRGIQSSRRRL
;
A
#
# COMPACT_ATOMS: atom_id res chain seq x y z
N MET A 1 57.20 34.99 -7.92
CA MET A 1 56.18 34.41 -7.00
C MET A 1 54.91 34.20 -7.79
N LYS A 2 54.23 33.07 -7.54
CA LYS A 2 53.26 32.40 -8.43
C LYS A 2 51.97 33.20 -8.63
N ALA A 3 51.43 33.09 -9.85
CA ALA A 3 50.15 33.63 -10.29
C ALA A 3 48.96 32.97 -9.58
N VAL A 4 47.88 33.74 -9.33
CA VAL A 4 46.51 33.21 -9.33
C VAL A 4 45.58 34.27 -9.94
N THR A 5 45.27 34.05 -11.20
CA THR A 5 44.19 34.70 -11.95
C THR A 5 42.86 34.23 -11.36
N PHE A 6 42.16 35.09 -10.62
CA PHE A 6 40.83 34.78 -10.10
C PHE A 6 39.77 35.19 -11.14
N CYS A 7 39.42 34.24 -12.00
CA CYS A 7 38.30 34.33 -12.92
C CYS A 7 37.00 34.41 -12.09
N ARG A 8 36.31 35.55 -12.13
CA ARG A 8 34.96 35.72 -11.58
C ARG A 8 34.00 34.89 -12.43
N THR A 9 33.76 33.65 -12.02
CA THR A 9 32.70 32.82 -12.59
C THR A 9 31.35 33.42 -12.19
N LEU A 10 30.68 33.97 -13.20
CA LEU A 10 29.31 34.43 -13.20
C LEU A 10 28.39 33.25 -12.86
N PHE A 11 27.97 33.13 -11.60
CA PHE A 11 26.98 32.14 -11.18
C PHE A 11 25.59 32.71 -11.51
N LEU A 12 25.21 32.62 -12.78
CA LEU A 12 23.85 32.90 -13.22
C LEU A 12 22.95 31.76 -12.75
N VAL A 13 22.14 32.11 -11.76
CA VAL A 13 20.98 31.42 -11.23
C VAL A 13 20.15 30.80 -12.36
N THR A 14 20.15 29.47 -12.48
CA THR A 14 19.13 28.75 -13.22
C THR A 14 17.99 28.43 -12.28
N THR A 15 17.00 29.31 -12.27
CA THR A 15 15.65 29.00 -11.79
C THR A 15 15.07 27.92 -12.70
N PHE A 16 15.13 26.67 -12.23
CA PHE A 16 14.39 25.57 -12.83
C PHE A 16 12.89 25.78 -12.51
N LEU A 17 12.22 26.53 -13.38
CA LEU A 17 10.76 26.61 -13.46
C LEU A 17 10.24 25.28 -14.00
N PHE A 18 10.03 24.30 -13.12
CA PHE A 18 9.15 23.17 -13.43
C PHE A 18 7.70 23.67 -13.36
N SER A 19 7.17 24.05 -14.52
CA SER A 19 5.74 24.23 -14.72
C SER A 19 5.03 22.90 -14.44
N LYS A 20 4.28 22.85 -13.34
CA LYS A 20 3.28 21.82 -13.05
C LYS A 20 2.14 21.99 -14.06
N GLY A 21 2.12 21.14 -15.07
CA GLY A 21 0.93 20.88 -15.89
C GLY A 21 0.33 19.53 -15.47
N TYR A 22 -0.46 19.52 -14.41
CA TYR A 22 -1.30 18.37 -14.08
C TYR A 22 -2.66 18.59 -14.73
N GLY A 23 -2.94 17.76 -15.74
CA GLY A 23 -4.19 17.75 -16.49
C GLY A 23 -5.35 17.19 -15.68
N ASP A 24 -6.53 17.67 -16.04
CA ASP A 24 -7.83 17.33 -15.48
C ASP A 24 -8.06 15.81 -15.35
N ILE A 25 -8.32 15.36 -14.12
CA ILE A 25 -8.92 14.05 -13.86
C ILE A 25 -10.44 14.26 -13.80
N THR A 26 -11.04 14.52 -14.95
CA THR A 26 -12.49 14.35 -15.13
C THR A 26 -12.71 13.26 -16.17
N SER A 27 -13.01 12.03 -15.71
CA SER A 27 -13.82 11.05 -16.44
C SER A 27 -13.73 9.65 -15.81
N TYR A 28 -14.27 9.52 -14.60
CA TYR A 28 -14.87 8.22 -14.26
C TYR A 28 -16.25 8.18 -14.91
N GLN A 29 -16.29 7.81 -16.19
CA GLN A 29 -17.29 6.89 -16.73
C GLN A 29 -17.05 6.57 -18.22
N THR A 30 -17.12 5.26 -18.50
CA THR A 30 -17.50 4.61 -19.77
C THR A 30 -16.50 4.57 -20.94
N LYS A 31 -15.81 3.44 -21.11
CA LYS A 31 -16.11 2.47 -22.20
C LYS A 31 -15.29 1.18 -22.08
N LYS A 32 -15.99 0.08 -22.32
CA LYS A 32 -15.54 -1.31 -22.43
C LYS A 32 -15.07 -1.59 -23.87
N GLN A 33 -14.12 -2.54 -24.02
CA GLN A 33 -13.58 -3.17 -25.24
C GLN A 33 -12.57 -2.30 -26.02
N SER A 34 -11.44 -2.79 -26.52
CA SER A 34 -10.87 -4.13 -26.70
C SER A 34 -9.46 -3.90 -27.25
N GLU A 35 -8.43 -4.59 -26.74
CA GLU A 35 -7.40 -5.26 -27.54
C GLU A 35 -6.24 -5.77 -26.69
N THR A 36 -6.08 -7.07 -26.78
CA THR A 36 -5.02 -7.92 -26.27
C THR A 36 -3.73 -7.78 -27.09
N SER A 37 -2.56 -7.75 -26.46
CA SER A 37 -1.43 -8.59 -26.92
C SER A 37 -0.27 -8.64 -25.91
N SER A 38 0.12 -9.86 -25.56
CA SER A 38 1.44 -10.25 -25.00
C SER A 38 1.72 -9.76 -23.58
N ILE A 39 1.67 -10.60 -22.53
CA ILE A 39 2.68 -11.61 -22.23
C ILE A 39 2.01 -12.83 -21.58
N LYS A 40 2.22 -14.01 -22.20
CA LYS A 40 1.98 -15.33 -21.61
C LYS A 40 3.12 -15.68 -20.64
N LYS A 41 2.77 -16.19 -19.46
CA LYS A 41 3.36 -17.38 -18.78
C LYS A 41 2.65 -17.55 -17.42
N GLU A 42 1.57 -18.32 -17.36
CA GLU A 42 1.54 -19.79 -17.18
C GLU A 42 1.84 -20.18 -15.73
N PHE A 43 0.76 -20.30 -14.95
CA PHE A 43 0.71 -21.19 -13.80
C PHE A 43 -0.64 -21.91 -13.85
N SER A 44 -0.61 -23.10 -14.42
CA SER A 44 -1.77 -23.97 -14.64
C SER A 44 -2.05 -24.76 -13.38
N LEU A 45 -3.31 -24.73 -12.91
CA LEU A 45 -3.86 -25.81 -12.10
C LEU A 45 -5.31 -26.03 -12.52
N ASP A 46 -5.50 -27.19 -13.14
CA ASP A 46 -6.77 -27.69 -13.65
C ASP A 46 -7.77 -27.89 -12.51
N SER A 47 -9.03 -27.47 -12.71
CA SER A 47 -10.15 -28.18 -12.10
C SER A 47 -11.31 -28.28 -13.08
N LYS A 48 -11.80 -29.51 -13.17
CA LYS A 48 -12.75 -30.04 -14.14
C LYS A 48 -14.11 -29.36 -14.05
N ILE A 49 -14.63 -29.05 -15.24
CA ILE A 49 -16.02 -28.68 -15.51
C ILE A 49 -16.94 -29.84 -15.11
N THR A 50 -18.01 -29.55 -14.38
CA THR A 50 -19.26 -30.31 -14.47
C THR A 50 -20.41 -29.31 -14.47
N GLU A 51 -21.21 -29.42 -15.51
CA GLU A 51 -22.22 -28.49 -16.01
C GLU A 51 -23.62 -28.88 -15.53
N SER A 52 -24.44 -27.89 -15.16
CA SER A 52 -25.92 -27.81 -15.26
C SER A 52 -26.41 -26.70 -14.31
N GLN A 53 -27.30 -25.76 -14.64
CA GLN A 53 -28.18 -25.54 -15.79
C GLN A 53 -28.58 -24.05 -15.80
N GLU A 54 -28.66 -23.48 -16.99
CA GLU A 54 -28.88 -22.06 -17.28
C GLU A 54 -30.28 -21.56 -16.90
N THR A 55 -30.36 -20.48 -16.11
CA THR A 55 -31.53 -19.59 -16.09
C THR A 55 -31.16 -18.25 -16.73
N LYS A 56 -31.74 -18.01 -17.90
CA LYS A 56 -31.50 -16.89 -18.82
C LYS A 56 -31.94 -15.53 -18.23
N CYS A 57 -30.99 -14.66 -17.93
CA CYS A 57 -31.24 -13.28 -17.52
C CYS A 57 -31.52 -12.35 -18.73
N PRO A 58 -32.61 -11.56 -18.74
CA PRO A 58 -33.04 -10.76 -19.89
C PRO A 58 -32.40 -9.37 -20.04
N SER A 59 -31.40 -9.01 -19.25
CA SER A 59 -30.73 -7.70 -19.36
C SER A 59 -29.21 -7.86 -19.38
N GLY A 60 -28.62 -7.66 -20.56
CA GLY A 60 -27.20 -7.83 -20.83
C GLY A 60 -26.31 -7.04 -19.88
N GLY A 61 -25.63 -7.77 -18.99
CA GLY A 61 -24.62 -7.23 -18.08
C GLY A 61 -24.37 -8.08 -16.84
N CYS A 62 -24.29 -9.42 -16.97
CA CYS A 62 -23.77 -10.24 -15.87
C CYS A 62 -22.23 -10.19 -15.95
N PHE A 63 -21.61 -9.56 -14.95
CA PHE A 63 -20.20 -9.81 -14.64
C PHE A 63 -20.16 -11.16 -13.90
N GLU A 64 -20.01 -12.27 -14.61
CA GLU A 64 -19.55 -13.52 -13.98
C GLU A 64 -18.06 -13.37 -13.63
N GLY A 65 -17.81 -12.79 -12.47
CA GLY A 65 -16.51 -12.85 -11.81
C GLY A 65 -16.76 -12.88 -10.32
N ALA A 66 -16.25 -13.90 -9.63
CA ALA A 66 -16.22 -13.87 -8.17
C ALA A 66 -15.49 -12.58 -7.74
N PRO A 67 -15.98 -11.86 -6.72
CA PRO A 67 -15.22 -10.75 -6.15
C PRO A 67 -13.82 -11.26 -5.78
N VAL A 68 -12.79 -10.61 -6.31
CA VAL A 68 -11.42 -10.88 -5.90
C VAL A 68 -11.27 -10.24 -4.53
N GLU A 69 -11.49 -11.02 -3.49
CA GLU A 69 -11.21 -10.61 -2.12
C GLU A 69 -9.68 -10.56 -1.95
N VAL A 70 -9.13 -9.34 -1.93
CA VAL A 70 -7.71 -9.13 -1.67
C VAL A 70 -7.53 -9.13 -0.15
N GLU A 71 -7.06 -10.25 0.38
CA GLU A 71 -6.73 -10.38 1.80
C GLU A 71 -5.31 -9.90 2.07
N TYR A 72 -5.13 -9.08 3.11
CA TYR A 72 -3.83 -8.60 3.56
C TYR A 72 -3.48 -9.23 4.91
N HIS A 73 -2.29 -9.83 5.00
CA HIS A 73 -1.77 -10.36 6.27
C HIS A 73 -1.31 -9.26 7.23
N LEU A 74 -0.78 -8.16 6.70
CA LEU A 74 -0.32 -7.03 7.50
C LEU A 74 -1.35 -5.90 7.46
N LEU A 75 -1.91 -5.59 8.61
CA LEU A 75 -2.92 -4.56 8.78
C LEU A 75 -2.44 -3.52 9.79
N VAL A 76 -2.61 -2.24 9.46
CA VAL A 76 -2.32 -1.13 10.38
C VAL A 76 -3.60 -0.36 10.64
N PHE A 77 -4.11 -0.48 11.85
CA PHE A 77 -5.32 0.18 12.30
C PHE A 77 -4.99 1.63 12.65
N ILE A 78 -5.65 2.57 12.00
CA ILE A 78 -5.37 4.01 12.12
C ILE A 78 -6.66 4.84 12.28
N SER A 79 -6.48 6.12 12.56
CA SER A 79 -7.53 7.14 12.53
C SER A 79 -7.01 8.43 11.90
N PHE A 80 -7.89 9.19 11.24
CA PHE A 80 -7.57 10.53 10.72
C PHE A 80 -7.28 11.59 11.80
N SER A 81 -7.49 11.26 13.08
CA SER A 81 -7.07 12.11 14.21
C SER A 81 -5.58 11.97 14.53
N MET A 82 -4.89 10.99 13.97
CA MET A 82 -3.44 10.82 14.13
C MET A 82 -2.68 11.92 13.38
N PRO A 83 -1.44 12.27 13.81
CA PRO A 83 -0.59 13.18 13.06
C PRO A 83 -0.28 12.65 11.66
N GLU A 84 -0.31 13.53 10.65
CA GLU A 84 -0.02 13.19 9.25
C GLU A 84 1.38 12.59 9.08
N ALA A 85 2.36 13.08 9.84
CA ALA A 85 3.73 12.55 9.83
C ALA A 85 3.78 11.06 10.23
N SER A 86 2.96 10.64 11.20
CA SER A 86 2.85 9.23 11.59
C SER A 86 2.20 8.40 10.48
N LEU A 87 1.10 8.89 9.89
CA LEU A 87 0.41 8.22 8.79
C LEU A 87 1.33 8.00 7.59
N LEU A 88 2.11 9.03 7.22
CA LEU A 88 3.11 8.96 6.15
C LEU A 88 4.24 7.98 6.47
N SER A 89 4.70 7.93 7.72
CA SER A 89 5.71 6.95 8.13
C SER A 89 5.21 5.52 7.93
N PHE A 90 4.00 5.23 8.41
CA PHE A 90 3.38 3.91 8.24
C PHE A 90 3.13 3.57 6.77
N ALA A 91 2.73 4.53 5.95
CA ALA A 91 2.46 4.30 4.54
C ALA A 91 3.71 3.82 3.79
N LYS A 92 4.85 4.47 4.03
CA LYS A 92 6.14 4.07 3.45
C LYS A 92 6.58 2.68 3.88
N GLU A 93 6.32 2.31 5.13
CA GLU A 93 6.60 0.96 5.61
C GLU A 93 5.64 -0.06 4.98
N LEU A 94 4.35 0.25 4.86
CA LEU A 94 3.37 -0.60 4.20
C LEU A 94 3.67 -0.82 2.71
N GLU A 95 4.15 0.20 1.99
CA GLU A 95 4.66 0.07 0.61
C GLU A 95 5.81 -0.95 0.52
N THR A 96 6.60 -1.06 1.58
CA THR A 96 7.76 -1.95 1.62
C THR A 96 7.38 -3.38 1.96
N TYR A 97 6.52 -3.58 2.95
CA TYR A 97 6.15 -4.92 3.44
C TYR A 97 4.94 -5.52 2.71
N GLY A 98 4.12 -4.67 2.08
CA GLY A 98 2.81 -5.07 1.58
C GLY A 98 1.81 -5.20 2.73
N GLY A 99 0.72 -4.43 2.65
CA GLY A 99 -0.34 -4.45 3.64
C GLY A 99 -1.34 -3.33 3.38
N ALA A 100 -2.28 -3.15 4.31
CA ALA A 100 -3.31 -2.13 4.19
C ALA A 100 -3.53 -1.39 5.51
N PHE A 101 -3.96 -0.13 5.38
CA PHE A 101 -4.55 0.58 6.49
C PHE A 101 -5.99 0.14 6.72
N VAL A 102 -6.38 0.05 7.98
CA VAL A 102 -7.76 -0.21 8.37
C VAL A 102 -8.27 0.98 9.18
N ILE A 103 -9.41 1.51 8.77
CA ILE A 103 -10.11 2.57 9.49
C ILE A 103 -11.50 2.09 9.90
N ARG A 104 -11.91 2.48 11.10
CA ARG A 104 -13.20 2.05 11.67
C ARG A 104 -14.39 2.58 10.87
N GLY A 105 -14.26 3.74 10.25
CA GLY A 105 -15.37 4.37 9.56
C GLY A 105 -15.00 5.70 8.93
N LEU A 106 -16.04 6.43 8.51
CA LEU A 106 -15.89 7.71 7.85
C LEU A 106 -15.67 8.83 8.88
N PRO A 107 -14.76 9.78 8.62
CA PRO A 107 -14.70 11.02 9.39
C PRO A 107 -16.03 11.76 9.29
N ASN A 108 -16.59 12.15 10.43
CA ASN A 108 -17.86 12.89 10.54
C ASN A 108 -19.04 12.27 9.75
N ASN A 109 -19.04 10.94 9.58
CA ASN A 109 -20.05 10.20 8.81
C ASN A 109 -20.22 10.70 7.35
N SER A 110 -19.18 11.33 6.78
CA SER A 110 -19.23 11.96 5.46
C SER A 110 -18.20 11.35 4.51
N PHE A 111 -18.68 10.76 3.42
CA PHE A 111 -17.82 10.28 2.33
C PHE A 111 -17.05 11.43 1.65
N ALA A 112 -17.66 12.61 1.53
CA ALA A 112 -17.01 13.76 0.92
C ALA A 112 -15.77 14.19 1.73
N GLU A 113 -15.90 14.25 3.05
CA GLU A 113 -14.77 14.57 3.93
C GLU A 113 -13.71 13.48 3.93
N PHE A 114 -14.13 12.21 3.91
CA PHE A 114 -13.23 11.08 3.76
C PHE A 114 -12.36 11.22 2.51
N PHE A 115 -12.97 11.42 1.34
CA PHE A 115 -12.23 11.57 0.09
C PHE A 115 -11.35 12.82 0.07
N ASN A 116 -11.80 13.94 0.65
CA ASN A 116 -10.98 15.14 0.74
C ASN A 116 -9.72 14.91 1.58
N LYS A 117 -9.85 14.31 2.77
CA LYS A 117 -8.72 13.94 3.62
C LYS A 117 -7.81 12.94 2.93
N LEU A 118 -8.37 11.91 2.31
CA LEU A 118 -7.62 10.90 1.59
C LEU A 118 -6.83 11.49 0.41
N ASN A 119 -7.47 12.36 -0.39
CA ASN A 119 -6.81 13.03 -1.51
C ASN A 119 -5.66 13.91 -1.00
N HIS A 120 -5.88 14.67 0.07
CA HIS A 120 -4.81 15.44 0.69
C HIS A 120 -3.63 14.56 1.13
N LEU A 121 -3.90 13.44 1.80
CA LEU A 121 -2.86 12.50 2.23
C LEU A 121 -2.11 11.88 1.04
N LYS A 122 -2.81 11.55 -0.05
CA LYS A 122 -2.20 11.06 -1.29
C LYS A 122 -1.30 12.11 -1.94
N GLU A 123 -1.72 13.38 -1.98
CA GLU A 123 -0.91 14.48 -2.53
C GLU A 123 0.41 14.68 -1.78
N ILE A 124 0.43 14.40 -0.47
CA ILE A 124 1.64 14.47 0.37
C ILE A 124 2.44 13.16 0.40
N GLY A 125 2.04 12.14 -0.37
CA GLY A 125 2.79 10.90 -0.60
C GLY A 125 2.36 9.71 0.26
N MET A 126 1.08 9.61 0.64
CA MET A 126 0.51 8.40 1.25
C MET A 126 0.00 7.45 0.17
N ASP A 127 0.83 6.48 -0.23
CA ASP A 127 0.50 5.51 -1.29
C ASP A 127 0.30 4.08 -0.74
N ALA A 128 -0.64 3.92 0.20
CA ALA A 128 -1.01 2.63 0.77
C ALA A 128 -2.52 2.33 0.60
N PRO A 129 -2.91 1.05 0.40
CA PRO A 129 -4.32 0.65 0.40
C PRO A 129 -5.02 1.01 1.72
N ILE A 130 -6.30 1.40 1.64
CA ILE A 130 -7.12 1.72 2.81
C ILE A 130 -8.41 0.91 2.76
N LEU A 131 -8.74 0.25 3.86
CA LEU A 131 -9.94 -0.51 4.09
C LEU A 131 -10.81 0.20 5.14
N ILE A 132 -12.11 0.32 4.85
CA ILE A 132 -13.10 0.75 5.83
C ILE A 132 -13.76 -0.51 6.38
N ASP A 133 -13.35 -0.92 7.57
CA ASP A 133 -13.81 -2.15 8.18
C ASP A 133 -13.94 -1.97 9.71
N PRO A 134 -15.14 -1.59 10.21
CA PRO A 134 -15.40 -1.50 11.64
C PRO A 134 -15.34 -2.86 12.33
N ASP A 135 -15.75 -3.93 11.66
CA ASP A 135 -15.90 -5.26 12.25
C ASP A 135 -14.50 -5.84 12.57
N SER A 136 -13.52 -5.60 11.70
CA SER A 136 -12.11 -5.93 11.96
C SER A 136 -11.56 -5.28 13.24
N PHE A 137 -12.06 -4.10 13.68
CA PHE A 137 -11.62 -3.52 14.96
C PHE A 137 -12.14 -4.33 16.15
N GLU A 138 -13.36 -4.87 16.05
CA GLU A 138 -13.96 -5.68 17.10
C GLU A 138 -13.35 -7.07 17.14
N GLU A 139 -13.20 -7.73 15.98
CA GLU A 139 -12.62 -9.06 15.84
C GLU A 139 -11.22 -9.15 16.45
N HIS A 140 -10.40 -8.12 16.24
CA HIS A 140 -9.03 -8.08 16.74
C HIS A 140 -8.87 -7.33 18.07
N GLU A 141 -9.98 -6.93 18.70
CA GLU A 141 -10.02 -6.20 19.97
C GLU A 141 -9.11 -4.95 19.96
N VAL A 142 -9.23 -4.12 18.92
CA VAL A 142 -8.44 -2.90 18.75
C VAL A 142 -9.09 -1.75 19.52
N MET A 143 -8.52 -1.45 20.68
CA MET A 143 -9.00 -0.39 21.59
C MET A 143 -8.34 0.96 21.34
N GLU A 144 -7.12 0.96 20.82
CA GLU A 144 -6.32 2.16 20.58
C GLU A 144 -5.66 2.14 19.21
N VAL A 145 -5.36 3.33 18.68
CA VAL A 145 -4.69 3.50 17.39
C VAL A 145 -3.44 4.37 17.57
N PRO A 146 -2.34 4.09 16.85
CA PRO A 146 -2.19 3.01 15.87
C PRO A 146 -2.02 1.63 16.52
N THR A 147 -2.52 0.60 15.84
CA THR A 147 -2.29 -0.80 16.19
C THR A 147 -1.89 -1.59 14.95
N ILE A 148 -0.78 -2.32 15.02
CA ILE A 148 -0.26 -3.16 13.95
C ILE A 148 -0.69 -4.60 14.23
N ILE A 149 -1.27 -5.23 13.22
CA ILE A 149 -1.75 -6.61 13.27
C ILE A 149 -1.11 -7.42 12.15
N LEU A 150 -0.65 -8.60 12.53
CA LEU A 150 -0.20 -9.62 11.61
C LEU A 150 -1.17 -10.81 11.69
N LYS A 151 -1.99 -10.97 10.65
CA LYS A 151 -3.02 -12.00 10.53
C LYS A 151 -2.45 -13.22 9.80
N GLY A 152 -2.41 -14.36 10.48
CA GLY A 152 -2.21 -15.67 9.87
C GLY A 152 -3.54 -16.35 9.55
N GLU A 153 -3.51 -17.66 9.23
CA GLU A 153 -4.72 -18.40 8.84
C GLU A 153 -5.70 -18.64 10.00
N LYS A 154 -5.19 -18.73 11.23
CA LYS A 154 -5.98 -19.09 12.42
C LYS A 154 -5.76 -18.17 13.61
N THR A 155 -4.60 -17.53 13.66
CA THR A 155 -4.18 -16.69 14.77
C THR A 155 -3.66 -15.37 14.25
N PHE A 156 -3.54 -14.38 15.13
CA PHE A 156 -2.97 -13.09 14.79
C PHE A 156 -2.06 -12.59 15.90
N ASN A 157 -1.12 -11.74 15.55
CA ASN A 157 -0.32 -10.99 16.51
C ASN A 157 -0.69 -9.51 16.44
N LYS A 158 -0.69 -8.87 17.61
CA LYS A 158 -1.13 -7.49 17.77
C LYS A 158 -0.10 -6.73 18.60
N ILE A 159 0.24 -5.52 18.16
CA ILE A 159 1.04 -4.58 18.94
C ILE A 159 0.50 -3.16 18.74
N ALA A 160 0.28 -2.46 19.83
CA ALA A 160 -0.24 -1.10 19.82
C ALA A 160 0.88 -0.08 20.05
N GLY A 161 0.72 1.10 19.45
CA GLY A 161 1.61 2.25 19.63
C GLY A 161 2.28 2.73 18.34
N ASN A 162 2.77 3.96 18.38
CA ASN A 162 3.50 4.59 17.28
C ASN A 162 4.93 4.07 17.18
N ILE A 163 5.06 2.82 16.75
CA ILE A 163 6.32 2.10 16.54
C ILE A 163 6.45 1.71 15.07
N PRO A 164 7.67 1.55 14.52
CA PRO A 164 7.83 1.12 13.14
C PRO A 164 7.35 -0.34 12.96
N ILE A 165 6.85 -0.65 11.76
CA ILE A 165 6.39 -1.98 11.37
C ILE A 165 7.54 -3.00 11.45
N SER A 166 8.76 -2.58 11.10
CA SER A 166 9.95 -3.44 11.26
C SER A 166 10.10 -3.99 12.68
N TYR A 167 9.93 -3.14 13.68
CA TYR A 167 10.02 -3.51 15.09
C TYR A 167 8.85 -4.39 15.54
N ALA A 168 7.64 -4.11 15.05
CA ALA A 168 6.48 -4.96 15.27
C ALA A 168 6.73 -6.38 14.76
N LEU A 169 7.20 -6.50 13.51
CA LEU A 169 7.53 -7.80 12.90
C LEU A 169 8.65 -8.51 13.65
N GLU A 170 9.69 -7.81 14.11
CA GLU A 170 10.75 -8.36 14.97
C GLU A 170 10.17 -8.99 16.23
N THR A 171 9.33 -8.22 16.92
CA THR A 171 8.65 -8.67 18.14
C THR A 171 7.78 -9.90 17.88
N PHE A 172 7.05 -9.93 16.76
CA PHE A 172 6.22 -11.07 16.37
C PHE A 172 7.04 -12.31 16.00
N ALA A 173 8.20 -12.15 15.35
CA ALA A 173 9.09 -13.27 15.04
C ALA A 173 9.71 -13.90 16.31
N GLU A 174 9.96 -13.10 17.35
CA GLU A 174 10.51 -13.59 18.62
C GLU A 174 9.45 -14.25 19.51
N LYS A 175 8.36 -13.51 19.77
CA LYS A 175 7.39 -13.78 20.85
C LYS A 175 6.00 -14.11 20.34
N GLY A 176 5.70 -13.82 19.08
CA GLY A 176 4.39 -14.03 18.49
C GLY A 176 4.09 -15.49 18.14
N GLU A 177 2.83 -15.74 17.83
CA GLU A 177 2.32 -17.02 17.33
C GLU A 177 2.65 -17.21 15.84
N GLU A 178 2.59 -16.13 15.03
CA GLU A 178 2.82 -16.14 13.58
C GLU A 178 4.29 -15.85 13.22
N LYS A 179 5.21 -16.66 13.77
CA LYS A 179 6.67 -16.45 13.62
C LYS A 179 7.15 -16.60 12.18
N HIS A 180 6.57 -17.53 11.42
CA HIS A 180 7.00 -17.80 10.04
C HIS A 180 6.69 -16.61 9.14
N LEU A 181 5.45 -16.11 9.20
CA LEU A 181 4.98 -14.98 8.40
C LEU A 181 5.74 -13.70 8.77
N SER A 182 6.02 -13.50 10.06
CA SER A 182 6.85 -12.38 10.54
C SER A 182 8.25 -12.39 9.91
N LYS A 183 8.91 -13.55 9.88
CA LYS A 183 10.25 -13.71 9.28
C LYS A 183 10.24 -13.51 7.77
N GLU A 184 9.18 -13.97 7.11
CA GLU A 184 9.00 -13.79 5.67
C GLU A 184 8.94 -12.30 5.31
N LEU A 185 8.11 -11.52 6.01
CA LEU A 185 8.00 -10.09 5.79
C LEU A 185 9.30 -9.35 6.16
N GLN A 186 10.01 -9.74 7.22
CA GLN A 186 11.33 -9.18 7.53
C GLN A 186 12.35 -9.43 6.42
N GLY A 187 12.31 -10.62 5.80
CA GLY A 187 13.21 -10.98 4.70
C GLY A 187 13.09 -10.03 3.50
N ILE A 188 11.92 -9.40 3.30
CA ILE A 188 11.70 -8.42 2.24
C ILE A 188 12.67 -7.23 2.39
N LEU A 189 12.79 -6.66 3.59
CA LEU A 189 13.72 -5.56 3.86
C LEU A 189 15.16 -5.94 3.58
N GLU A 190 15.61 -7.09 4.07
CA GLU A 190 16.98 -7.55 3.84
C GLU A 190 17.28 -7.68 2.34
N ASN A 191 16.32 -8.21 1.59
CA ASN A 191 16.45 -8.41 0.15
C ASN A 191 16.48 -7.09 -0.62
N ILE A 192 15.75 -6.07 -0.17
CA ILE A 192 15.78 -4.72 -0.75
C ILE A 192 17.13 -4.06 -0.46
N SER A 193 17.60 -4.11 0.79
CA SER A 193 18.91 -3.56 1.19
C SER A 193 20.07 -4.18 0.39
N LYS A 194 20.09 -5.52 0.26
CA LYS A 194 21.08 -6.25 -0.54
C LYS A 194 21.05 -5.84 -2.03
N ARG A 195 19.86 -5.62 -2.60
CA ARG A 195 19.69 -5.17 -4.00
C ARG A 195 20.23 -3.76 -4.22
N GLY A 196 19.97 -2.81 -3.32
CA GLY A 196 20.45 -1.43 -3.41
C GLY A 196 21.99 -1.32 -3.36
N ILE A 197 22.63 -2.14 -2.51
CA ILE A 197 24.09 -2.19 -2.40
C ILE A 197 24.72 -2.78 -3.68
N GLN A 198 24.11 -3.82 -4.24
CA GLN A 198 24.60 -4.48 -5.45
C GLN A 198 24.45 -3.60 -6.71
N SER A 199 23.39 -2.77 -6.81
CA SER A 199 23.22 -1.85 -7.94
C SER A 199 24.23 -0.71 -7.95
N SER A 200 24.64 -0.21 -6.78
CA SER A 200 25.64 0.87 -6.65
C SER A 200 27.06 0.39 -6.95
N ARG A 201 27.37 -0.88 -6.67
CA ARG A 201 28.69 -1.49 -6.99
C ARG A 201 28.89 -1.83 -8.47
N ARG A 202 27.83 -1.93 -9.28
CA ARG A 202 27.93 -2.20 -10.72
C ARG A 202 28.07 -0.95 -11.60
N ARG A 203 28.02 0.25 -11.03
CA ARG A 203 28.15 1.53 -11.74
C ARG A 203 29.52 2.21 -11.53
N LEU A 204 30.49 1.48 -10.98
CA LEU A 204 31.90 1.88 -10.84
C LEU A 204 32.75 0.94 -11.69
#